data_AF-A0A7S3S0Q1-F1
#
_entry.id   AF-A0A7S3S0Q1-F1
#
_cell.length_a   1.000
_cell.length_b   1.000
_cell.length_c   1.000
_cell.angle_alpha   90.00
_cell.angle_beta   90.00
_cell.angle_gamma   90.00
#
_symmetry.space_group_name_H-M   'P 1'
#
loop_
_entity.id
_entity.type
_entity.pdbx_description
1 polymer ?
#
loop_
_entity_poly.entity_id
_entity_poly.type
_entity_poly.pdbx_seq_one_letter_code
_entity_poly.pdbx_strand_id
1 'polypeptide(L)'
;MASNQNLQTRVIGAAVNDPKVQSAVQGAARDAANDPRVQQAAYSAATDAATTAARTGIQKAGQGFVEVRTYVQANHCGVKVICFCTALALAVSSILGMINVFNAVFKPHQYLWAMYNLLFAVAIVIMDGNPEWFRVMCDAQNKLFSSAPILATQRGRAMFYFYVGSINLVMLPDSFLWKVVYLGIGAALCGSGTLMM
;
A
#
# COMPACT_ATOMS: atom_id res chain seq x y z
N MET A 1 16.99 52.39 6.80
CA MET A 1 15.74 51.71 7.21
C MET A 1 15.94 50.29 7.77
N ALA A 2 17.03 49.57 7.48
CA ALA A 2 17.26 48.21 7.99
C ALA A 2 17.49 48.09 9.52
N SER A 3 17.82 49.18 10.22
CA SER A 3 18.12 49.14 11.68
C SER A 3 16.88 48.90 12.56
N ASN A 4 15.68 49.33 12.14
CA ASN A 4 14.46 49.25 12.97
C ASN A 4 13.82 47.85 13.01
N GLN A 5 13.99 47.02 11.98
CA GLN A 5 13.45 45.65 11.98
C GLN A 5 14.15 44.77 13.01
N ASN A 6 15.46 44.92 13.20
CA ASN A 6 16.22 44.15 14.19
C ASN A 6 15.82 44.47 15.63
N LEU A 7 15.41 45.71 15.90
CA LEU A 7 14.93 46.09 17.24
C LEU A 7 13.59 45.42 17.55
N GLN A 8 12.61 45.48 16.63
CA GLN A 8 11.30 44.86 16.85
C GLN A 8 11.39 43.34 17.08
N THR A 9 12.20 42.62 16.30
CA THR A 9 12.40 41.17 16.49
C THR A 9 13.02 40.86 17.85
N ARG A 10 13.92 41.72 18.34
CA ARG A 10 14.55 41.56 19.67
C ARG A 10 13.58 41.81 20.83
N VAL A 11 12.70 42.80 20.72
CA VAL A 11 11.71 43.07 21.80
C VAL A 11 10.65 41.97 21.85
N ILE A 12 10.21 41.48 20.70
CA ILE A 12 9.24 40.37 20.62
C ILE A 12 9.85 39.07 21.17
N GLY A 13 11.11 38.76 20.81
CA GLY A 13 11.80 37.59 21.33
C GLY A 13 12.06 37.63 22.84
N ALA A 14 12.36 38.81 23.40
CA ALA A 14 12.55 38.96 24.85
C ALA A 14 11.23 38.81 25.62
N ALA A 15 10.12 39.35 25.10
CA ALA A 15 8.81 39.26 25.73
C ALA A 15 8.24 37.82 25.76
N VAL A 16 8.57 37.00 24.75
CA VAL A 16 8.15 35.58 24.69
C VAL A 16 8.78 34.72 25.79
N ASN A 17 9.96 35.10 26.29
CA ASN A 17 10.66 34.36 27.33
C ASN A 17 10.27 34.78 28.76
N ASP A 18 9.45 35.82 28.92
CA ASP A 18 8.97 36.23 30.25
C ASP A 18 7.92 35.20 30.75
N PRO A 19 8.16 34.55 31.91
CA PRO A 19 7.22 33.57 32.47
C PRO A 19 5.81 34.12 32.69
N LYS A 20 5.68 35.43 32.94
CA LYS A 20 4.37 36.08 33.14
C LYS A 20 3.62 36.25 31.84
N VAL A 21 4.32 36.53 30.74
CA VAL A 21 3.71 36.60 29.41
C VAL A 21 3.27 35.20 28.99
N GLN A 22 4.08 34.17 29.27
CA GLN A 22 3.70 32.79 28.99
C GLN A 22 2.46 32.34 29.76
N SER A 23 2.36 32.65 31.07
CA SER A 23 1.19 32.26 31.86
C SER A 23 -0.08 33.01 31.42
N ALA A 24 0.03 34.30 31.06
CA ALA A 24 -1.07 35.08 30.53
C ALA A 24 -1.54 34.57 29.15
N VAL A 25 -0.61 34.25 28.25
CA VAL A 25 -0.91 33.67 26.94
C VAL A 25 -1.55 32.28 27.10
N GLN A 26 -1.06 31.47 28.04
CA GLN A 26 -1.61 30.14 28.29
C GLN A 26 -3.03 30.20 28.88
N GLY A 27 -3.31 31.18 29.76
CA GLY A 27 -4.65 31.46 30.27
C GLY A 27 -5.60 31.89 29.16
N ALA A 28 -5.21 32.90 28.37
CA ALA A 28 -6.01 33.38 27.24
C ALA A 28 -6.27 32.30 26.19
N ALA A 29 -5.29 31.44 25.92
CA ALA A 29 -5.46 30.30 25.02
C ALA A 29 -6.44 29.26 25.57
N ARG A 30 -6.43 29.01 26.89
CA ARG A 30 -7.40 28.12 27.55
C ARG A 30 -8.82 28.68 27.49
N ASP A 31 -8.98 29.96 27.76
CA ASP A 31 -10.29 30.61 27.72
C ASP A 31 -10.84 30.65 26.30
N ALA A 32 -9.99 30.95 25.31
CA ALA A 32 -10.35 30.86 23.90
C ALA A 32 -10.69 29.42 23.48
N ALA A 33 -9.97 28.40 23.97
CA ALA A 33 -10.27 27.01 23.66
C ALA A 33 -11.60 26.52 24.27
N ASN A 34 -12.06 27.16 25.37
CA ASN A 34 -13.33 26.86 26.01
C ASN A 34 -14.52 27.61 25.38
N ASP A 35 -14.28 28.60 24.51
CA ASP A 35 -15.34 29.32 23.81
C ASP A 35 -15.98 28.42 22.72
N PRO A 36 -17.30 28.15 22.78
CA PRO A 36 -18.01 27.35 21.78
C PRO A 36 -17.82 27.85 20.35
N ARG A 37 -17.68 29.17 20.15
CA ARG A 37 -17.50 29.78 18.83
C ARG A 37 -16.13 29.46 18.25
N VAL A 38 -15.09 29.43 19.09
CA VAL A 38 -13.73 29.05 18.69
C VAL A 38 -13.68 27.57 18.36
N GLN A 39 -14.34 26.71 19.13
CA GLN A 39 -14.44 25.27 18.82
C GLN A 39 -15.16 25.03 17.49
N GLN A 40 -16.26 25.74 17.22
CA GLN A 40 -16.98 25.60 15.95
C GLN A 40 -16.14 26.08 14.76
N ALA A 41 -15.44 27.21 14.88
CA ALA A 41 -14.54 27.71 13.86
C ALA A 41 -13.32 26.78 13.63
N ALA A 42 -12.78 26.20 14.71
CA ALA A 42 -11.70 25.22 14.62
C ALA A 42 -12.17 23.94 13.91
N TYR A 43 -13.38 23.47 14.20
CA TYR A 43 -13.96 22.31 13.54
C TYR A 43 -14.19 22.56 12.04
N SER A 44 -14.75 23.72 11.65
CA SER A 44 -14.95 24.06 10.24
C SER A 44 -13.62 24.20 9.49
N ALA A 45 -12.63 24.86 10.09
CA ALA A 45 -11.30 24.97 9.50
C ALA A 45 -10.62 23.59 9.34
N ALA A 46 -10.78 22.69 10.32
CA ALA A 46 -10.27 21.32 10.23
C ALA A 46 -10.97 20.53 9.11
N THR A 47 -12.29 20.66 8.95
CA THR A 47 -13.01 20.01 7.85
C THR A 47 -12.62 20.57 6.48
N ASP A 48 -12.40 21.88 6.36
CA ASP A 48 -11.98 22.52 5.11
C ASP A 48 -10.54 22.13 4.74
N ALA A 49 -9.65 22.06 5.73
CA ALA A 49 -8.29 21.56 5.55
C ALA A 49 -8.28 20.08 5.14
N ALA A 50 -9.09 19.24 5.79
CA ALA A 50 -9.20 17.82 5.47
C ALA A 50 -9.75 17.59 4.06
N THR A 51 -10.80 18.32 3.66
CA THR A 51 -11.38 18.22 2.31
C THR A 51 -10.43 18.75 1.24
N THR A 52 -9.71 19.84 1.51
CA THR A 52 -8.68 20.37 0.60
C THR A 52 -7.52 19.41 0.44
N ALA A 53 -7.05 18.81 1.54
CA ALA A 53 -5.99 17.81 1.52
C ALA A 53 -6.43 16.56 0.76
N ALA A 54 -7.66 16.09 0.97
CA ALA A 54 -8.22 14.95 0.23
C ALA A 54 -8.32 15.24 -1.28
N ARG A 55 -8.85 16.41 -1.68
CA ARG A 55 -8.94 16.81 -3.09
C ARG A 55 -7.58 16.94 -3.75
N THR A 56 -6.63 17.58 -3.07
CA THR A 56 -5.25 17.73 -3.56
C THR A 56 -4.57 16.37 -3.68
N GLY A 57 -4.80 15.48 -2.71
CA GLY A 57 -4.32 14.09 -2.74
C GLY A 57 -4.86 13.33 -3.95
N ILE A 58 -6.17 13.41 -4.22
CA ILE A 58 -6.80 12.76 -5.38
C ILE A 58 -6.25 13.33 -6.70
N GLN A 59 -6.12 14.65 -6.82
CA GLN A 59 -5.60 15.28 -8.06
C GLN A 59 -4.14 14.91 -8.32
N LYS A 60 -3.28 14.97 -7.29
CA LYS A 60 -1.87 14.57 -7.42
C LYS A 60 -1.72 13.08 -7.65
N ALA A 61 -2.54 12.25 -7.00
CA ALA A 61 -2.59 10.82 -7.26
C ALA A 61 -2.99 10.54 -8.72
N GLY A 62 -3.99 11.25 -9.24
CA GLY A 62 -4.43 11.11 -10.64
C GLY A 62 -3.31 11.44 -11.64
N GLN A 63 -2.60 12.55 -11.44
CA GLN A 63 -1.46 12.91 -12.31
C GLN A 63 -0.32 11.88 -12.23
N GLY A 64 0.03 11.44 -11.02
CA GLY A 64 1.03 10.39 -10.83
C GLY A 64 0.61 9.06 -11.45
N PHE A 65 -0.67 8.69 -11.38
CA PHE A 65 -1.19 7.47 -12.01
C PHE A 65 -1.05 7.50 -13.54
N VAL A 66 -1.27 8.64 -14.19
CA VAL A 66 -1.12 8.78 -15.65
C VAL A 66 0.36 8.63 -16.05
N GLU A 67 1.27 9.25 -15.31
CA GLU A 67 2.71 9.17 -15.59
C GLU A 67 3.25 7.75 -15.34
N VAL A 68 2.87 7.13 -14.21
CA VAL A 68 3.22 5.74 -13.91
C VAL A 68 2.65 4.79 -14.95
N ARG A 69 1.41 4.98 -15.40
CA ARG A 69 0.82 4.15 -16.46
C ARG A 69 1.61 4.27 -17.76
N THR A 70 2.02 5.48 -18.12
CA THR A 70 2.84 5.71 -19.32
C THR A 70 4.21 5.04 -19.18
N TYR A 71 4.84 5.12 -18.01
CA TYR A 71 6.10 4.44 -17.72
C TYR A 71 5.97 2.91 -17.71
N VAL A 72 4.88 2.38 -17.17
CA VAL A 72 4.55 0.94 -17.14
C VAL A 72 4.27 0.41 -18.55
N GLN A 73 3.54 1.16 -19.37
CA GLN A 73 3.34 0.81 -20.78
C GLN A 73 4.66 0.81 -21.56
N ALA A 74 5.56 1.76 -21.26
CA ALA A 74 6.90 1.76 -21.83
C ALA A 74 7.77 0.60 -21.31
N ASN A 75 7.56 0.17 -20.06
CA ASN A 75 8.37 -0.86 -19.40
C ASN A 75 7.52 -2.03 -18.89
N HIS A 76 6.84 -2.73 -19.81
CA HIS A 76 6.09 -3.96 -19.49
C HIS A 76 6.93 -5.01 -18.73
N CYS A 77 8.25 -4.98 -18.90
CA CYS A 77 9.18 -5.85 -18.18
C CYS A 77 9.17 -5.58 -16.66
N GLY A 78 9.09 -4.31 -16.24
CA GLY A 78 9.17 -3.94 -14.82
C GLY A 78 8.02 -4.51 -13.99
N VAL A 79 6.79 -4.42 -14.48
CA VAL A 79 5.62 -4.95 -13.76
C VAL A 79 5.66 -6.47 -13.66
N LYS A 80 6.13 -7.16 -14.72
CA LYS A 80 6.34 -8.62 -14.69
C LYS A 80 7.36 -9.01 -13.63
N VAL A 81 8.46 -8.28 -13.51
CA VAL A 81 9.48 -8.54 -12.48
C VAL A 81 8.91 -8.33 -11.08
N ILE A 82 8.16 -7.26 -10.84
CA ILE A 82 7.52 -7.01 -9.54
C ILE A 82 6.53 -8.13 -9.22
N CYS A 83 5.63 -8.48 -10.13
CA CYS A 83 4.66 -9.56 -9.95
C CYS A 83 5.34 -10.90 -9.68
N PHE A 84 6.41 -11.21 -10.41
CA PHE A 84 7.22 -12.41 -10.21
C PHE A 84 7.87 -12.43 -8.81
N CYS A 85 8.49 -11.32 -8.38
CA CYS A 85 9.07 -11.20 -7.05
C CYS A 85 8.02 -11.33 -5.94
N THR A 86 6.85 -10.71 -6.12
CA THR A 86 5.73 -10.80 -5.17
C THR A 86 5.16 -12.22 -5.10
N ALA A 87 5.02 -12.91 -6.23
CA ALA A 87 4.60 -14.30 -6.27
C ALA A 87 5.63 -15.24 -5.63
N LEU A 88 6.92 -14.99 -5.85
CA LEU A 88 7.99 -15.73 -5.18
C LEU A 88 7.94 -15.53 -3.65
N ALA A 89 7.75 -14.29 -3.19
CA ALA A 89 7.56 -13.98 -1.77
C ALA A 89 6.31 -14.68 -1.20
N LEU A 90 5.21 -14.72 -1.95
CA LEU A 90 3.99 -15.44 -1.58
C LEU A 90 4.23 -16.95 -1.49
N ALA A 91 4.96 -17.54 -2.44
CA ALA A 91 5.31 -18.96 -2.43
C ALA A 91 6.18 -19.33 -1.22
N VAL A 92 7.25 -18.55 -0.96
CA VAL A 92 8.13 -18.76 0.20
C VAL A 92 7.35 -18.60 1.51
N SER A 93 6.52 -17.56 1.61
CA SER A 93 5.66 -17.32 2.77
C SER A 93 4.66 -18.45 3.00
N SER A 94 4.12 -19.03 1.93
CA SER A 94 3.20 -20.17 2.01
C SER A 94 3.92 -21.44 2.48
N ILE A 95 5.15 -21.69 2.00
CA ILE A 95 5.99 -22.82 2.44
C ILE A 95 6.35 -22.67 3.92
N LEU A 96 6.82 -21.48 4.33
CA LEU A 96 7.11 -21.19 5.73
C LEU A 96 5.85 -21.33 6.60
N GLY A 97 4.69 -20.90 6.10
CA GLY A 97 3.40 -21.13 6.72
C GLY A 97 3.15 -22.63 6.95
N MET A 98 3.30 -23.46 5.93
CA MET A 98 3.10 -24.92 6.06
C MET A 98 4.07 -25.56 7.06
N ILE A 99 5.35 -25.13 7.09
CA ILE A 99 6.35 -25.65 8.03
C ILE A 99 6.04 -25.22 9.47
N ASN A 100 5.67 -23.96 9.67
CA ASN A 100 5.38 -23.43 11.01
C ASN A 100 4.07 -24.00 11.59
N VAL A 101 3.11 -24.40 10.72
CA VAL A 101 1.84 -25.00 11.16
C VAL A 101 2.03 -26.40 11.76
N PHE A 102 3.16 -27.08 11.53
CA PHE A 102 3.48 -28.31 12.28
C PHE A 102 3.63 -28.07 13.79
N ASN A 103 3.81 -26.82 14.23
CA ASN A 103 3.76 -26.43 15.64
C ASN A 103 2.34 -25.98 16.09
N ALA A 104 1.45 -25.67 15.15
CA ALA A 104 0.05 -25.26 15.36
C ALA A 104 -0.93 -26.39 14.99
N VAL A 105 -0.77 -27.53 15.66
CA VAL A 105 -1.16 -28.89 15.21
C VAL A 105 -2.65 -29.16 14.89
N PHE A 106 -3.61 -28.23 14.99
CA PHE A 106 -5.04 -28.59 14.82
C PHE A 106 -5.95 -27.58 14.10
N LYS A 107 -5.47 -26.83 13.10
CA LYS A 107 -6.35 -26.03 12.22
C LYS A 107 -6.23 -26.44 10.75
N PRO A 108 -6.90 -27.52 10.29
CA PRO A 108 -6.82 -28.01 8.91
C PRO A 108 -7.18 -26.96 7.86
N HIS A 109 -8.04 -26.00 8.23
CA HIS A 109 -8.37 -24.83 7.42
C HIS A 109 -7.12 -24.06 6.98
N GLN A 110 -6.15 -23.80 7.87
CA GLN A 110 -4.96 -23.01 7.53
C GLN A 110 -4.08 -23.69 6.46
N TYR A 111 -4.03 -25.02 6.44
CA TYR A 111 -3.30 -25.78 5.42
C TYR A 111 -3.93 -25.64 4.04
N LEU A 112 -5.27 -25.75 3.95
CA LEU A 112 -5.99 -25.60 2.70
C LEU A 112 -5.67 -24.25 2.06
N TRP A 113 -5.70 -23.18 2.85
CA TRP A 113 -5.39 -21.85 2.35
C TRP A 113 -3.94 -21.64 1.94
N ALA A 114 -2.98 -22.13 2.75
CA ALA A 114 -1.57 -22.06 2.38
C ALA A 114 -1.31 -22.81 1.06
N MET A 115 -1.99 -23.94 0.86
CA MET A 115 -1.95 -24.70 -0.38
C MET A 115 -2.59 -23.93 -1.55
N TYR A 116 -3.74 -23.30 -1.36
CA TYR A 116 -4.37 -22.44 -2.40
C TYR A 116 -3.46 -21.27 -2.79
N ASN A 117 -2.90 -20.56 -1.81
CA ASN A 117 -1.98 -19.45 -2.06
C ASN A 117 -0.71 -19.91 -2.77
N LEU A 118 -0.19 -21.09 -2.42
CA LEU A 118 0.96 -21.68 -3.11
C LEU A 118 0.63 -22.01 -4.57
N LEU A 119 -0.53 -22.62 -4.84
CA LEU A 119 -0.96 -22.92 -6.21
C LEU A 119 -1.10 -21.65 -7.07
N PHE A 120 -1.70 -20.60 -6.51
CA PHE A 120 -1.80 -19.31 -7.21
C PHE A 120 -0.45 -18.65 -7.40
N ALA A 121 0.43 -18.67 -6.40
CA ALA A 121 1.79 -18.15 -6.52
C ALA A 121 2.58 -18.86 -7.62
N VAL A 122 2.50 -20.19 -7.68
CA VAL A 122 3.12 -21.00 -8.75
C VAL A 122 2.53 -20.64 -10.10
N ALA A 123 1.21 -20.48 -10.21
CA ALA A 123 0.59 -20.03 -11.46
C ALA A 123 1.11 -18.66 -11.91
N ILE A 124 1.25 -17.68 -11.01
CA ILE A 124 1.82 -16.36 -11.33
C ILE A 124 3.28 -16.50 -11.78
N VAL A 125 4.09 -17.28 -11.08
CA VAL A 125 5.49 -17.55 -11.45
C VAL A 125 5.59 -18.14 -12.86
N ILE A 126 4.70 -19.07 -13.23
CA ILE A 126 4.65 -19.67 -14.57
C ILE A 126 4.22 -18.66 -15.64
N MET A 127 3.26 -17.78 -15.34
CA MET A 127 2.78 -16.76 -16.28
C MET A 127 3.78 -15.61 -16.50
N ASP A 128 4.59 -15.31 -15.50
CA ASP A 128 5.44 -14.11 -15.45
C ASP A 128 6.91 -14.40 -15.66
N GLY A 129 7.33 -15.64 -15.38
CA GLY A 129 8.70 -16.05 -15.62
C GLY A 129 9.04 -16.11 -17.11
N ASN A 130 10.34 -16.08 -17.38
CA ASN A 130 10.86 -16.12 -18.74
C ASN A 130 10.43 -17.43 -19.42
N PRO A 131 9.82 -17.39 -20.63
CA PRO A 131 9.41 -18.59 -21.36
C PRO A 131 10.55 -19.59 -21.57
N GLU A 132 11.79 -19.14 -21.65
CA GLU A 132 12.96 -20.01 -21.79
C GLU A 132 13.15 -20.94 -20.59
N TRP A 133 12.82 -20.49 -19.37
CA TRP A 133 12.93 -21.33 -18.17
C TRP A 133 11.90 -22.47 -18.17
N PHE A 134 10.72 -22.24 -18.74
CA PHE A 134 9.62 -23.22 -18.74
C PHE A 134 9.64 -24.18 -19.92
N ARG A 135 10.38 -23.85 -20.99
CA ARG A 135 10.65 -24.81 -22.08
C ARG A 135 11.37 -26.05 -21.58
N VAL A 136 12.26 -25.88 -20.60
CA VAL A 136 12.96 -27.02 -19.96
C VAL A 136 12.03 -27.77 -18.99
N MET A 137 11.11 -27.06 -18.32
CA MET A 137 10.11 -27.63 -17.41
C MET A 137 8.77 -27.97 -18.12
N CYS A 138 8.82 -28.86 -19.11
CA CYS A 138 7.64 -29.50 -19.71
C CYS A 138 6.60 -28.55 -20.35
N ASP A 139 7.02 -27.39 -20.87
CA ASP A 139 6.13 -26.41 -21.50
C ASP A 139 4.94 -26.01 -20.62
N ALA A 140 5.15 -25.95 -19.29
CA ALA A 140 4.10 -25.68 -18.31
C ALA A 140 3.29 -24.41 -18.63
N GLN A 141 3.98 -23.38 -19.14
CA GLN A 141 3.35 -22.12 -19.56
C GLN A 141 2.39 -22.31 -20.74
N ASN A 142 2.78 -23.07 -21.76
CA ASN A 142 1.91 -23.37 -22.90
C ASN A 142 0.71 -24.22 -22.50
N LYS A 143 0.91 -25.19 -21.60
CA LYS A 143 -0.20 -25.99 -21.05
C LYS A 143 -1.17 -25.13 -20.25
N LEU A 144 -0.66 -24.21 -19.42
CA LEU A 144 -1.49 -23.29 -18.65
C LEU A 144 -2.32 -22.38 -19.57
N PHE A 145 -1.71 -21.81 -20.60
CA PHE A 145 -2.41 -20.94 -21.56
C PHE A 145 -3.36 -21.71 -22.48
N SER A 146 -3.07 -22.97 -22.80
CA SER A 146 -3.99 -23.84 -23.54
C SER A 146 -5.25 -24.15 -22.71
N SER A 147 -5.07 -24.48 -21.43
CA SER A 147 -6.19 -24.75 -20.51
C SER A 147 -6.98 -23.50 -20.13
N ALA A 148 -6.32 -22.35 -20.02
CA ALA A 148 -6.93 -21.08 -19.63
C ALA A 148 -6.46 -19.93 -20.56
N PRO A 149 -7.03 -19.82 -21.79
CA PRO A 149 -6.62 -18.81 -22.77
C PRO A 149 -6.80 -17.38 -22.28
N ILE A 150 -7.74 -17.15 -21.36
CA ILE A 150 -7.96 -15.84 -20.73
C ILE A 150 -6.69 -15.34 -20.02
N LEU A 151 -5.90 -16.23 -19.40
CA LEU A 151 -4.64 -15.91 -18.72
C LEU A 151 -3.51 -15.56 -19.69
N ALA A 152 -3.63 -15.90 -20.97
CA ALA A 152 -2.65 -15.45 -21.98
C ALA A 152 -2.86 -13.97 -22.32
N THR A 153 -4.06 -13.43 -22.12
CA THR A 153 -4.36 -12.02 -22.38
C THR A 153 -3.88 -11.13 -21.23
N GLN A 154 -3.40 -9.93 -21.55
CA GLN A 154 -2.97 -8.96 -20.52
C GLN A 154 -4.08 -8.63 -19.51
N ARG A 155 -5.33 -8.49 -19.99
CA ARG A 155 -6.49 -8.22 -19.14
C ARG A 155 -6.81 -9.39 -18.20
N GLY A 156 -6.71 -10.63 -18.69
CA GLY A 156 -6.95 -11.81 -17.85
C GLY A 156 -5.88 -11.97 -16.76
N ARG A 157 -4.60 -11.68 -17.08
CA ARG A 157 -3.53 -11.63 -16.07
C ARG A 157 -3.79 -10.57 -15.01
N ALA A 158 -4.16 -9.37 -15.43
CA ALA A 158 -4.49 -8.26 -14.54
C ALA A 158 -5.63 -8.62 -13.57
N MET A 159 -6.72 -9.18 -14.11
CA MET A 159 -7.86 -9.68 -13.32
C MET A 159 -7.44 -10.80 -12.36
N PHE A 160 -6.56 -11.70 -12.80
CA PHE A 160 -6.07 -12.78 -11.96
C PHE A 160 -5.21 -12.27 -10.80
N TYR A 161 -4.29 -11.33 -11.02
CA TYR A 161 -3.51 -10.73 -9.94
C TYR A 161 -4.39 -9.95 -8.98
N PHE A 162 -5.39 -9.22 -9.49
CA PHE A 162 -6.35 -8.52 -8.65
C PHE A 162 -7.15 -9.50 -7.78
N TYR A 163 -7.61 -10.60 -8.35
CA TYR A 163 -8.30 -11.67 -7.63
C TYR A 163 -7.42 -12.27 -6.52
N VAL A 164 -6.22 -12.74 -6.87
CA VAL A 164 -5.27 -13.34 -5.91
C VAL A 164 -4.86 -12.32 -4.84
N GLY A 165 -4.62 -11.07 -5.21
CA GLY A 165 -4.32 -9.98 -4.29
C GLY A 165 -5.46 -9.72 -3.31
N SER A 166 -6.70 -9.65 -3.81
CA SER A 166 -7.89 -9.40 -2.98
C SER A 166 -8.14 -10.52 -1.97
N ILE A 167 -7.95 -11.78 -2.37
CA ILE A 167 -8.03 -12.93 -1.46
C ILE A 167 -6.97 -12.82 -0.38
N ASN A 168 -5.72 -12.51 -0.73
CA ASN A 168 -4.64 -12.34 0.25
C ASN A 168 -4.90 -11.18 1.23
N LEU A 169 -5.56 -10.10 0.78
CA LEU A 169 -5.96 -8.98 1.65
C LEU A 169 -7.08 -9.35 2.63
N VAL A 170 -8.05 -10.15 2.19
CA VAL A 170 -9.14 -10.62 3.06
C VAL A 170 -8.63 -11.69 4.02
N MET A 171 -7.64 -12.47 3.57
CA MET A 171 -7.14 -13.63 4.31
C MET A 171 -5.95 -13.29 5.22
N LEU A 172 -6.21 -12.51 6.25
CA LEU A 172 -5.19 -12.09 7.21
C LEU A 172 -5.00 -13.14 8.34
N PRO A 173 -3.78 -13.67 8.53
CA PRO A 173 -3.48 -14.58 9.64
C PRO A 173 -3.51 -13.85 10.99
N ASP A 174 -3.71 -14.55 12.11
CA ASP A 174 -3.86 -13.90 13.43
C ASP A 174 -2.59 -13.13 13.88
N SER A 175 -1.41 -13.62 13.51
CA SER A 175 -0.12 -13.05 13.90
C SER A 175 0.17 -11.72 13.21
N PHE A 176 0.52 -10.69 13.99
CA PHE A 176 0.78 -9.34 13.48
C PHE A 176 1.82 -9.30 12.35
N LEU A 177 2.97 -9.97 12.51
CA LEU A 177 4.02 -10.00 11.49
C LEU A 177 3.49 -10.54 10.16
N TRP A 178 2.78 -11.67 10.21
CA TRP A 178 2.20 -12.27 9.02
C TRP A 178 1.10 -11.39 8.41
N LYS A 179 0.28 -10.68 9.21
CA LYS A 179 -0.68 -9.70 8.69
C LYS A 179 0.01 -8.65 7.83
N VAL A 180 1.12 -8.07 8.29
CA VAL A 180 1.86 -7.05 7.53
C VAL A 180 2.41 -7.62 6.23
N VAL A 181 2.97 -8.82 6.27
CA VAL A 181 3.51 -9.50 5.06
C VAL A 181 2.40 -9.77 4.04
N TYR A 182 1.29 -10.38 4.46
CA TYR A 182 0.16 -10.69 3.58
C TYR A 182 -0.53 -9.43 3.05
N LEU A 183 -0.66 -8.39 3.89
CA LEU A 183 -1.17 -7.09 3.48
C LEU A 183 -0.28 -6.46 2.40
N GLY A 184 1.04 -6.49 2.58
CA GLY A 184 2.01 -5.97 1.61
C GLY A 184 1.97 -6.72 0.27
N ILE A 185 1.97 -8.06 0.32
CA ILE A 185 1.89 -8.91 -0.87
C ILE A 185 0.55 -8.71 -1.60
N GLY A 186 -0.57 -8.73 -0.86
CA GLY A 186 -1.90 -8.55 -1.42
C GLY A 186 -2.08 -7.17 -2.06
N ALA A 187 -1.61 -6.11 -1.38
CA ALA A 187 -1.64 -4.75 -1.92
C ALA A 187 -0.76 -4.61 -3.17
N ALA A 188 0.43 -5.23 -3.19
CA ALA A 188 1.32 -5.23 -4.36
C ALA A 188 0.69 -5.94 -5.56
N LEU A 189 0.03 -7.09 -5.36
CA LEU A 189 -0.68 -7.81 -6.43
C LEU A 189 -1.91 -7.05 -6.94
N CYS A 190 -2.72 -6.48 -6.04
CA CYS A 190 -3.85 -5.63 -6.42
C CYS A 190 -3.40 -4.38 -7.19
N GLY A 191 -2.33 -3.74 -6.71
CA GLY A 191 -1.73 -2.58 -7.38
C GLY A 191 -1.21 -2.95 -8.77
N SER A 192 -0.52 -4.08 -8.89
CA SER A 192 -0.02 -4.56 -10.19
C SER A 192 -1.15 -4.91 -11.16
N GLY A 193 -2.22 -5.56 -10.68
CA GLY A 193 -3.42 -5.82 -11.47
C GLY A 193 -4.10 -4.53 -11.93
N THR A 194 -4.23 -3.54 -11.04
CA THR A 194 -4.79 -2.22 -11.37
C THR A 194 -3.95 -1.47 -12.40
N LEU A 195 -2.62 -1.52 -12.28
CA LEU A 195 -1.69 -0.88 -13.21
C LEU A 195 -1.73 -1.51 -14.62
N MET A 196 -2.11 -2.78 -14.73
CA MET A 196 -2.19 -3.48 -16.01
C MET A 196 -3.52 -3.29 -16.76
N MET A 197 -4.57 -2.76 -16.10
CA MET A 197 -5.89 -2.46 -16.71
C MET A 197 -5.90 -1.15 -17.52
#